data_AF-A0A1F8H8I1-F1
#
_entry.id   AF-A0A1F8H8I1-F1
#
_cell.length_a   1.000
_cell.length_b   1.000
_cell.length_c   1.000
_cell.angle_alpha   90.00
_cell.angle_beta   90.00
_cell.angle_gamma   90.00
#
_symmetry.space_group_name_H-M   'P 1'
#
loop_
_entity.id
_entity.type
_entity.pdbx_description
1 polymer ?
#
loop_
_entity_poly.entity_id
_entity_poly.type
_entity_poly.pdbx_seq_one_letter_code
_entity_poly.pdbx_strand_id
1 'polypeptide(L)'
;MINTKHLLKVASVWISIVYAVCFLGVALIPNVRSGFMMYGLHTNISGMNFLNVMGVGTFISGLIIWNIVTLFAVWLFAALFNGIKR
;
A
#
# COMPACT_ATOMS: atom_id res chain seq x y z
N MET A 1 -12.53 -15.02 18.56
CA MET A 1 -11.81 -13.73 18.63
C MET A 1 -10.50 -13.85 17.88
N ILE A 2 -10.21 -12.91 16.98
CA ILE A 2 -8.95 -12.79 16.26
C ILE A 2 -7.85 -12.29 17.21
N ASN A 3 -6.65 -12.86 17.10
CA ASN A 3 -5.47 -12.36 17.82
C ASN A 3 -4.90 -11.14 17.06
N THR A 4 -5.27 -9.94 17.52
CA THR A 4 -4.89 -8.68 16.87
C THR A 4 -3.37 -8.49 16.79
N LYS A 5 -2.59 -8.89 17.80
CA LYS A 5 -1.13 -8.69 17.79
C LYS A 5 -0.45 -9.54 16.72
N HIS A 6 -0.84 -10.80 16.61
CA HIS A 6 -0.30 -11.69 15.57
C HIS A 6 -0.74 -11.22 14.18
N LEU A 7 -2.02 -10.85 14.03
CA LEU A 7 -2.57 -10.38 12.77
C LEU A 7 -1.86 -9.11 12.26
N LEU A 8 -1.59 -8.12 13.13
CA LEU A 8 -0.90 -6.90 12.74
C LEU A 8 0.53 -7.15 12.27
N LYS A 9 1.27 -8.08 12.90
CA LYS A 9 2.62 -8.46 12.45
C LYS A 9 2.60 -9.13 11.07
N VAL A 10 1.67 -10.05 10.85
CA VAL A 10 1.51 -10.70 9.55
C VAL A 10 1.13 -9.67 8.49
N ALA A 11 0.20 -8.77 8.81
CA ALA A 11 -0.25 -7.72 7.89
C ALA A 11 0.87 -6.75 7.51
N SER A 12 1.73 -6.33 8.45
CA SER A 12 2.85 -5.41 8.16
C SER A 12 3.91 -6.04 7.26
N VAL A 13 4.24 -7.32 7.48
CA VAL A 13 5.19 -8.04 6.61
C VAL A 13 4.58 -8.24 5.24
N TRP A 14 3.33 -8.69 5.18
CA TRP A 14 2.62 -8.93 3.93
C TRP A 14 2.51 -7.68 3.06
N ILE A 15 2.02 -6.57 3.63
CA ILE A 15 1.85 -5.33 2.85
C ILE A 15 3.20 -4.78 2.39
N SER A 16 4.26 -4.91 3.18
CA SER A 16 5.59 -4.48 2.78
C SER A 16 6.10 -5.24 1.56
N ILE A 17 5.90 -6.56 1.53
CA ILE A 17 6.28 -7.40 0.38
C ILE A 17 5.43 -7.02 -0.85
N VAL A 18 4.11 -6.96 -0.70
CA VAL A 18 3.20 -6.63 -1.81
C VAL A 18 3.50 -5.25 -2.37
N TYR A 19 3.71 -4.25 -1.51
CA TYR A 19 4.05 -2.89 -1.91
C TYR A 19 5.38 -2.87 -2.68
N ALA A 20 6.42 -3.56 -2.18
CA ALA A 20 7.71 -3.61 -2.84
C ALA A 20 7.62 -4.21 -4.25
N VAL A 21 6.93 -5.34 -4.40
CA VAL A 21 6.73 -6.00 -5.70
C VAL A 21 5.93 -5.10 -6.65
N CYS A 22 4.84 -4.48 -6.16
CA CYS A 22 3.99 -3.61 -6.96
C CYS A 22 4.73 -2.36 -7.43
N PHE A 23 5.46 -1.70 -6.53
CA PHE A 23 6.27 -0.53 -6.85
C PHE A 23 7.34 -0.86 -7.88
N LEU A 24 8.07 -1.97 -7.70
CA LEU A 24 9.09 -2.41 -8.66
C LEU A 24 8.49 -2.72 -10.04
N GLY A 25 7.33 -3.38 -10.10
CA GLY A 25 6.65 -3.65 -11.37
C GLY A 25 6.33 -2.37 -12.14
N VAL A 26 5.79 -1.36 -11.47
CA VAL A 26 5.46 -0.05 -12.07
C VAL A 26 6.71 0.78 -12.38
N ALA A 27 7.78 0.61 -11.60
CA ALA A 27 9.05 1.28 -11.83
C ALA A 27 9.77 0.73 -13.08
N LEU A 28 9.80 -0.59 -13.24
CA LEU A 28 10.52 -1.30 -14.30
C LEU A 28 9.76 -1.36 -15.63
N ILE A 29 8.44 -1.14 -15.64
CA ILE A 29 7.61 -1.20 -16.84
C ILE A 29 6.95 0.17 -17.08
N PRO A 30 7.63 1.12 -17.77
CA PRO A 30 7.13 2.49 -17.92
C PRO A 30 5.78 2.59 -18.63
N ASN A 31 5.51 1.69 -19.58
CA ASN A 31 4.28 1.71 -20.39
C ASN A 31 2.99 1.50 -19.57
N VAL A 32 3.07 0.81 -18.42
CA VAL A 32 1.90 0.60 -17.56
C VAL A 32 1.74 1.68 -16.50
N ARG A 33 2.75 2.55 -16.31
CA ARG A 33 2.80 3.50 -15.19
C ARG A 33 1.67 4.53 -15.23
N SER A 34 1.43 5.16 -16.38
CA SER A 34 0.35 6.16 -16.51
C SER A 34 -1.02 5.55 -16.22
N GLY A 35 -1.30 4.39 -16.81
CA GLY A 35 -2.53 3.65 -16.60
C GLY A 35 -2.69 3.20 -15.14
N PHE A 36 -1.64 2.66 -14.53
CA PHE A 36 -1.68 2.23 -13.13
C PHE A 36 -1.90 3.40 -12.17
N MET A 37 -1.22 4.53 -12.39
CA MET A 37 -1.40 5.74 -11.57
C MET A 37 -2.83 6.26 -11.68
N MET A 38 -3.37 6.35 -12.90
CA MET A 38 -4.72 6.87 -13.13
C MET A 38 -5.83 5.93 -12.64
N TYR A 39 -5.75 4.64 -12.98
CA TYR A 39 -6.83 3.69 -12.74
C TYR A 39 -6.67 2.87 -11.46
N GLY A 40 -5.43 2.55 -11.06
CA GLY A 40 -5.15 1.77 -9.86
C GLY A 40 -4.98 2.62 -8.59
N LEU A 41 -4.33 3.77 -8.72
CA LEU A 41 -4.06 4.69 -7.61
C LEU A 41 -4.91 5.97 -7.64
N HIS A 42 -5.82 6.11 -8.61
CA HIS A 42 -6.69 7.28 -8.77
C HIS A 42 -5.94 8.62 -8.73
N THR A 43 -4.74 8.65 -9.32
CA THR A 43 -3.82 9.78 -9.30
C THR A 43 -3.49 10.23 -10.72
N ASN A 44 -3.81 11.48 -11.04
CA ASN A 44 -3.48 12.08 -12.33
C ASN A 44 -2.05 12.64 -12.31
N ILE A 45 -1.16 12.05 -13.11
CA ILE A 45 0.24 12.46 -13.23
C ILE A 45 0.54 13.26 -14.50
N SER A 46 -0.47 13.66 -15.28
CA SER A 46 -0.32 14.35 -16.58
C SER A 46 0.41 15.70 -16.49
N GLY A 47 0.45 16.30 -15.30
CA GLY A 47 1.20 17.54 -15.03
C GLY A 47 2.55 17.34 -14.33
N MET A 48 2.92 16.10 -13.99
CA MET A 48 4.21 15.78 -13.37
C MET A 48 5.14 15.18 -14.43
N ASN A 49 6.40 15.62 -14.48
CA ASN A 49 7.40 14.99 -15.34
C ASN A 49 7.50 13.49 -15.01
N PHE A 50 7.12 12.63 -15.96
CA PHE A 50 7.06 11.15 -15.85
C PHE A 50 8.33 10.49 -15.29
N LEU A 51 9.46 11.19 -15.40
CA LEU A 51 10.79 10.74 -14.98
C LEU A 51 10.98 10.72 -13.45
N ASN A 52 10.21 11.49 -12.68
CA ASN A 52 10.45 11.68 -11.23
C ASN A 52 9.41 11.02 -10.30
N VAL A 53 8.41 10.32 -10.82
CA VAL A 53 7.32 9.77 -10.00
C VAL A 53 7.72 8.48 -9.27
N MET A 54 8.69 7.73 -9.81
CA MET A 54 9.13 6.43 -9.28
C MET A 54 10.59 6.48 -8.83
N GLY A 55 10.86 7.22 -7.76
CA GLY A 55 12.18 7.33 -7.14
C GLY A 55 12.29 6.60 -5.79
N VAL A 56 13.50 6.59 -5.21
CA VAL A 56 13.75 6.02 -3.88
C VAL A 56 12.95 6.75 -2.79
N GLY A 57 12.84 8.09 -2.89
CA GLY A 57 12.06 8.88 -1.95
C GLY A 57 10.58 8.48 -1.94
N THR A 58 9.96 8.42 -3.13
CA THR A 58 8.56 7.99 -3.27
C THR A 58 8.36 6.53 -2.85
N PHE A 59 9.35 5.66 -3.08
CA PHE A 59 9.31 4.28 -2.60
C PHE A 59 9.22 4.22 -1.07
N ILE A 60 10.16 4.87 -0.37
CA ILE A 60 10.23 4.86 1.10
C ILE A 60 8.98 5.54 1.69
N SER A 61 8.59 6.71 1.18
CA SER A 61 7.40 7.41 1.64
C SER A 61 6.15 6.56 1.48
N GLY A 62 5.96 5.94 0.31
CA GLY A 62 4.81 5.05 0.11
C GLY A 62 4.87 3.79 0.97
N LEU A 63 6.04 3.19 1.18
CA LEU A 63 6.19 2.00 2.05
C LEU A 63 5.74 2.31 3.48
N ILE A 64 6.14 3.47 4.00
CA ILE A 64 5.75 3.94 5.33
C ILE A 64 4.23 4.19 5.38
N ILE A 65 3.71 4.98 4.43
CA ILE A 65 2.29 5.35 4.39
C ILE A 65 1.41 4.11 4.28
N TRP A 66 1.71 3.18 3.37
CA TRP A 66 0.94 1.96 3.17
C TRP A 66 0.95 1.03 4.39
N ASN A 67 2.09 0.92 5.08
CA ASN A 67 2.13 0.16 6.33
C ASN A 67 1.25 0.79 7.42
N ILE A 68 1.33 2.10 7.61
CA ILE A 68 0.52 2.82 8.61
C ILE A 68 -0.97 2.63 8.32
N VAL A 69 -1.40 2.89 7.08
CA VAL A 69 -2.81 2.75 6.66
C VAL A 69 -3.29 1.31 6.84
N THR A 70 -2.47 0.32 6.46
CA THR A 70 -2.82 -1.10 6.60
C THR A 70 -2.96 -1.51 8.06
N LEU A 71 -2.04 -1.08 8.93
CA LEU A 71 -2.12 -1.39 10.36
C LEU A 71 -3.40 -0.82 10.99
N PHE A 72 -3.76 0.42 10.64
CA PHE A 72 -5.02 1.02 11.09
C PHE A 72 -6.25 0.26 10.58
N ALA A 73 -6.29 -0.06 9.28
CA ALA A 73 -7.42 -0.77 8.67
C ALA A 73 -7.61 -2.18 9.27
N VAL A 74 -6.51 -2.94 9.42
CA VAL A 74 -6.54 -4.29 9.98
C VAL A 74 -6.86 -4.29 11.47
N TRP A 75 -6.36 -3.31 12.21
CA TRP A 75 -6.72 -3.13 13.62
C TRP A 75 -8.21 -2.85 13.77
N LEU A 76 -8.75 -1.92 12.97
CA LEU A 76 -10.18 -1.58 13.00
C LEU A 76 -11.04 -2.79 12.66
N PHE A 77 -10.66 -3.55 11.62
CA PHE A 77 -11.32 -4.79 11.26
C PHE A 77 -11.33 -5.79 12.43
N ALA A 78 -10.19 -6.01 13.07
CA ALA A 78 -10.09 -6.92 14.22
C ALA A 78 -10.93 -6.44 15.42
N ALA A 79 -10.96 -5.12 15.67
CA ALA A 79 -11.76 -4.53 16.74
C ALA A 79 -13.25 -4.73 16.49
N LEU A 80 -13.73 -4.46 15.27
CA LEU A 80 -15.12 -4.67 14.88
C LEU A 80 -15.50 -6.16 14.92
N PHE A 81 -14.65 -7.03 14.36
CA PHE A 81 -14.88 -8.47 14.35
C PHE A 81 -14.96 -9.08 15.76
N ASN A 82 -14.14 -8.59 16.69
CA ASN A 82 -14.15 -9.05 18.07
C ASN A 82 -15.25 -8.39 18.92
N GLY A 83 -15.69 -7.18 18.56
CA GLY A 83 -16.64 -6.38 19.35
C GLY A 83 -18.11 -6.56 18.96
N ILE A 84 -18.40 -6.87 17.70
CA ILE A 84 -19.78 -7.11 17.24
C ILE A 84 -20.18 -8.53 17.66
N LYS A 85 -21.15 -8.62 18.58
CA LYS A 85 -21.75 -9.89 18.97
C LYS A 85 -22.52 -10.47 17.79
N ARG A 86 -22.40 -11.79 17.62
CA ARG A 86 -23.14 -12.54 16.61
C ARG A 86 -24.64 -12.47 16.87
#